data_AF-M2ZY81-F1
#
_entry.id   AF-M2ZY81-F1
#
_cell.length_a   1.000
_cell.length_b   1.000
_cell.length_c   1.000
_cell.angle_alpha   90.00
_cell.angle_beta   90.00
_cell.angle_gamma   90.00
#
_symmetry.space_group_name_H-M   'P 1'
#
loop_
_entity.id
_entity.type
_entity.pdbx_description
1 polymer ?
#
loop_
_entity_poly.entity_id
_entity_poly.type
_entity_poly.pdbx_seq_one_letter_code
_entity_poly.pdbx_strand_id
1 'polypeptide(L)'
;MSLALLLAAATATAAGTAALWTTRGLRRQIHALRADLAEAGARHPAATTDPATAAVPAARTAPAEEPGVVLSDIRAAVADALAEERERELAEARAFWAAQEALDLSGAADAPSLLSGLPGAVDDVSAPESPYGDLPQGPFPYLPRQADAAAADEAESPELAAARRRHPSHPDFSPADHSPAGAPVGDHERTVERLSELAEAGVPLADVRPGPLGTLDVYVFADGTTVCMTPGHRETAESLAHALRTGEAPVLLGGSGVAGAYALTFGCATGNVYVLADRVIASL
;
A
#
# COMPACT_ATOMS: atom_id res chain seq x y z
N MET A 1 -16.01 1.17 65.18
CA MET A 1 -15.53 0.57 63.91
C MET A 1 -16.62 -0.22 63.17
N SER A 2 -17.54 -0.92 63.85
CA SER A 2 -18.55 -1.76 63.19
C SER A 2 -19.58 -1.02 62.32
N LEU A 3 -19.98 0.21 62.68
CA LEU A 3 -20.92 1.02 61.90
C LEU A 3 -20.36 1.46 60.54
N ALA A 4 -19.07 1.83 60.49
CA ALA A 4 -18.42 2.25 59.24
C ALA A 4 -18.32 1.09 58.23
N LEU A 5 -18.02 -0.13 58.72
CA LEU A 5 -18.00 -1.34 57.90
C LEU A 5 -19.40 -1.71 57.38
N LEU A 6 -20.43 -1.57 58.21
CA LEU A 6 -21.83 -1.77 57.80
C LEU A 6 -22.26 -0.78 56.72
N LEU A 7 -21.92 0.50 56.87
CA LEU A 7 -22.21 1.52 55.86
C LEU A 7 -21.47 1.25 54.55
N ALA A 8 -20.18 0.90 54.61
CA ALA A 8 -19.41 0.55 53.42
C ALA A 8 -20.01 -0.65 52.66
N ALA A 9 -20.37 -1.72 53.38
CA ALA A 9 -21.02 -2.89 52.78
C ALA A 9 -22.38 -2.56 52.16
N ALA A 10 -23.19 -1.72 52.82
CA ALA A 10 -24.47 -1.26 52.28
C ALA A 10 -24.28 -0.43 50.99
N THR A 11 -23.30 0.48 50.95
CA THR A 11 -23.01 1.26 49.74
C THR A 11 -22.49 0.40 48.59
N ALA A 12 -21.63 -0.58 48.86
CA ALA A 12 -21.11 -1.48 47.84
C ALA A 12 -22.21 -2.35 47.21
N THR A 13 -23.13 -2.88 48.02
CA THR A 13 -24.28 -3.65 47.54
C THR A 13 -25.28 -2.80 46.76
N ALA A 14 -25.54 -1.56 47.19
CA ALA A 14 -26.35 -0.61 46.44
C ALA A 14 -25.71 -0.26 45.08
N ALA A 15 -24.41 0.00 45.04
CA ALA A 15 -23.70 0.27 43.79
C ALA A 15 -23.69 -0.94 42.84
N GLY A 16 -23.44 -2.14 43.36
CA GLY A 16 -23.45 -3.38 42.58
C GLY A 16 -24.84 -3.71 42.01
N THR A 17 -25.90 -3.52 42.79
CA THR A 17 -27.27 -3.72 42.29
C THR A 17 -27.64 -2.69 41.23
N ALA A 18 -27.27 -1.41 41.41
CA ALA A 18 -27.47 -0.38 40.39
C ALA A 18 -26.75 -0.73 39.07
N ALA A 19 -25.49 -1.16 39.13
CA ALA A 19 -24.72 -1.59 37.96
C ALA A 19 -25.34 -2.82 37.25
N LEU A 20 -25.88 -3.78 38.01
CA LEU A 20 -26.60 -4.93 37.44
C LEU A 20 -27.91 -4.53 36.76
N TRP A 21 -28.61 -3.54 37.31
CA TRP A 21 -29.85 -3.02 36.71
C TRP A 21 -29.57 -2.24 35.42
N THR A 22 -28.52 -1.40 35.39
CA THR A 22 -28.15 -0.65 34.18
C THR A 22 -27.67 -1.58 33.06
N THR A 23 -26.82 -2.57 33.36
CA THR A 23 -26.39 -3.57 32.37
C THR A 23 -27.55 -4.41 31.84
N ARG A 24 -28.51 -4.81 32.71
CA ARG A 24 -29.74 -5.47 32.25
C ARG A 24 -30.60 -4.56 31.37
N GLY A 25 -30.70 -3.27 31.70
CA GLY A 25 -31.39 -2.27 30.88
C GLY A 25 -30.76 -2.11 29.50
N LEU A 26 -29.45 -1.94 29.45
CA LEU A 26 -28.68 -1.85 28.20
C LEU A 26 -28.82 -3.11 27.34
N ARG A 27 -28.76 -4.30 27.95
CA ARG A 27 -28.96 -5.56 27.23
C ARG A 27 -30.34 -5.65 26.59
N ARG A 28 -31.40 -5.17 27.28
CA ARG A 28 -32.75 -5.07 26.71
C ARG A 28 -32.82 -4.08 25.55
N GLN A 29 -32.18 -2.91 25.68
CA GLN A 29 -32.12 -1.90 24.62
C GLN A 29 -31.38 -2.42 23.37
N ILE A 30 -30.25 -3.12 23.54
CA ILE A 30 -29.51 -3.74 22.44
C ILE A 30 -30.36 -4.81 21.74
N HIS A 31 -31.09 -5.64 22.51
CA HIS A 31 -32.01 -6.62 21.92
C HIS A 31 -33.15 -5.96 21.14
N ALA A 32 -33.72 -4.87 21.66
CA ALA A 32 -34.74 -4.10 20.95
C ALA A 32 -34.19 -3.50 19.65
N LEU A 33 -33.04 -2.83 19.70
CA LEU A 33 -32.38 -2.25 18.51
C LEU A 33 -32.03 -3.30 17.45
N ARG A 34 -31.58 -4.50 17.86
CA ARG A 34 -31.33 -5.61 16.95
C ARG A 34 -32.62 -6.11 16.29
N ALA A 35 -33.72 -6.15 17.02
CA ALA A 35 -35.02 -6.51 16.46
C ALA A 35 -35.51 -5.45 15.46
N ASP A 36 -35.39 -4.16 15.80
CA ASP A 36 -35.76 -3.05 14.92
C ASP A 36 -34.94 -3.04 13.62
N LEU A 37 -33.62 -3.32 13.71
CA LEU A 37 -32.75 -3.44 12.53
C LEU A 37 -33.09 -4.66 11.67
N ALA A 38 -33.38 -5.81 12.28
CA ALA A 38 -33.82 -7.00 11.55
C ALA A 38 -35.15 -6.76 10.83
N GLU A 39 -36.09 -6.05 11.48
CA GLU A 39 -37.37 -5.67 10.86
C GLU A 39 -37.17 -4.64 9.73
N ALA A 40 -36.30 -3.64 9.93
CA ALA A 40 -35.97 -2.66 8.88
C ALA A 40 -35.32 -3.32 7.66
N GLY A 41 -34.47 -4.33 7.88
CA GLY A 41 -33.89 -5.17 6.83
C GLY A 41 -34.94 -6.02 6.12
N ALA A 42 -35.87 -6.63 6.86
CA ALA A 42 -36.97 -7.40 6.27
C ALA A 42 -37.96 -6.54 5.46
N ARG A 43 -38.14 -5.27 5.83
CA ARG A 43 -38.97 -4.29 5.08
C ARG A 43 -38.33 -3.81 3.78
N HIS A 44 -37.02 -3.99 3.60
CA HIS A 44 -36.31 -3.73 2.35
C HIS A 44 -35.95 -5.05 1.65
N PRO A 45 -36.82 -5.59 0.78
CA PRO A 45 -36.46 -6.76 -0.02
C PRO A 45 -35.51 -6.32 -1.14
N ALA A 46 -34.23 -6.12 -0.79
CA ALA A 46 -33.17 -6.23 -1.77
C ALA A 46 -33.10 -7.70 -2.19
N ALA A 47 -33.18 -7.94 -3.49
CA ALA A 47 -33.19 -9.26 -4.10
C ALA A 47 -32.12 -10.18 -3.47
N THR A 48 -32.57 -11.29 -2.91
CA THR A 48 -31.81 -12.51 -2.57
C THR A 48 -30.29 -12.41 -2.77
N THR A 49 -29.58 -11.92 -1.75
CA THR A 49 -28.19 -12.31 -1.46
C THR A 49 -27.92 -12.08 0.02
N ASP A 50 -27.46 -13.14 0.68
CA ASP A 50 -26.80 -13.25 2.00
C ASP A 50 -26.88 -12.07 3.01
N PRO A 51 -27.42 -12.25 4.24
CA PRO A 51 -27.72 -11.16 5.18
C PRO A 51 -26.51 -10.49 5.89
N ALA A 52 -25.32 -10.45 5.27
CA ALA A 52 -24.09 -9.96 5.91
C ALA A 52 -23.38 -8.79 5.21
N THR A 53 -23.90 -8.21 4.12
CA THR A 53 -23.24 -7.07 3.47
C THR A 53 -24.19 -5.91 3.25
N ALA A 54 -23.81 -4.73 3.73
CA ALA A 54 -24.41 -3.49 3.30
C ALA A 54 -24.35 -3.45 1.76
N ALA A 55 -25.52 -3.39 1.12
CA ALA A 55 -25.63 -3.52 -0.33
C ALA A 55 -24.87 -2.38 -1.01
N VAL A 56 -23.67 -2.70 -1.51
CA VAL A 56 -22.90 -1.83 -2.37
C VAL A 56 -23.70 -1.64 -3.67
N PRO A 57 -23.85 -0.41 -4.18
CA PRO A 57 -24.49 -0.18 -5.47
C PRO A 57 -23.84 -1.04 -6.54
N ALA A 58 -24.65 -1.80 -7.27
CA ALA A 58 -24.16 -2.65 -8.35
C ALA A 58 -23.35 -1.81 -9.36
N ALA A 59 -22.27 -2.39 -9.88
CA ALA A 59 -21.47 -1.76 -10.91
C ALA A 59 -22.36 -1.39 -12.10
N ARG A 60 -22.28 -0.13 -12.56
CA ARG A 60 -23.01 0.32 -13.75
C ARG A 60 -22.60 -0.55 -14.93
N THR A 61 -23.54 -1.35 -15.44
CA THR A 61 -23.35 -2.05 -16.71
C THR A 61 -23.40 -1.01 -17.84
N ALA A 62 -22.42 -1.07 -18.73
CA ALA A 62 -22.39 -0.24 -19.94
C ALA A 62 -23.66 -0.48 -20.77
N PRO A 63 -24.13 0.53 -21.55
CA PRO A 63 -25.35 0.42 -22.34
C PRO A 63 -25.28 -0.79 -23.29
N ALA A 64 -26.41 -1.47 -23.43
CA ALA A 64 -26.57 -2.75 -24.12
C ALA A 64 -26.50 -2.64 -25.65
N GLU A 65 -25.34 -2.27 -26.18
CA GLU A 65 -24.91 -2.74 -27.51
C GLU A 65 -24.17 -4.06 -27.27
N GLU A 66 -24.56 -5.13 -27.98
CA GLU A 66 -24.04 -6.51 -27.91
C GLU A 66 -22.68 -6.62 -27.17
N PRO A 67 -22.68 -6.81 -25.83
CA PRO A 67 -21.49 -6.57 -25.00
C PRO A 67 -20.29 -7.45 -25.35
N GLY A 68 -20.54 -8.57 -26.03
CA GLY A 68 -19.51 -9.47 -26.55
C GLY A 68 -18.75 -8.91 -27.74
N VAL A 69 -19.41 -8.13 -28.60
CA VAL A 69 -18.84 -7.60 -29.85
C VAL A 69 -17.91 -6.42 -29.56
N VAL A 70 -18.32 -5.47 -28.71
CA VAL A 70 -17.46 -4.34 -28.33
C VAL A 70 -16.22 -4.83 -27.58
N LEU A 71 -16.36 -5.82 -26.70
CA LEU A 71 -15.22 -6.39 -25.99
C LEU A 71 -14.30 -7.21 -26.90
N SER A 72 -14.84 -7.92 -27.90
CA SER A 72 -14.02 -8.61 -28.90
C SER A 72 -13.25 -7.64 -29.78
N ASP A 73 -13.86 -6.52 -30.16
CA ASP A 73 -13.23 -5.49 -30.99
C ASP A 73 -12.10 -4.80 -30.23
N ILE A 74 -12.31 -4.48 -28.95
CA ILE A 74 -11.25 -3.95 -28.08
C ILE A 74 -10.11 -4.96 -27.94
N ARG A 75 -10.40 -6.24 -27.72
CA ARG A 75 -9.36 -7.28 -27.60
C ARG A 75 -8.58 -7.46 -28.89
N ALA A 76 -9.24 -7.40 -30.05
CA ALA A 76 -8.59 -7.47 -31.35
C ALA A 76 -7.67 -6.26 -31.57
N ALA A 77 -8.16 -5.04 -31.32
CA ALA A 77 -7.37 -3.82 -31.45
C ALA A 77 -6.14 -3.80 -30.53
N VAL A 78 -6.27 -4.29 -29.29
CA VAL A 78 -5.14 -4.41 -28.36
C VAL A 78 -4.15 -5.49 -28.81
N ALA A 79 -4.62 -6.62 -29.34
CA ALA A 79 -3.75 -7.66 -29.87
C ALA A 79 -2.94 -7.17 -31.08
N ASP A 80 -3.58 -6.44 -31.99
CA ASP A 80 -2.92 -5.85 -33.16
C ASP A 80 -1.87 -4.80 -32.74
N ALA A 81 -2.21 -3.90 -31.81
CA ALA A 81 -1.27 -2.91 -31.30
C ALA A 81 -0.03 -3.54 -30.62
N LEU A 82 -0.24 -4.61 -29.85
CA LEU A 82 0.87 -5.34 -29.22
C LEU A 82 1.73 -6.12 -30.23
N ALA A 83 1.13 -6.62 -31.31
CA ALA A 83 1.86 -7.29 -32.38
C ALA A 83 2.76 -6.30 -33.14
N GLU A 84 2.25 -5.11 -33.45
CA GLU A 84 3.02 -4.03 -34.08
C GLU A 84 4.19 -3.56 -33.20
N GLU A 85 3.97 -3.39 -31.89
CA GLU A 85 5.04 -3.03 -30.95
C GLU A 85 6.13 -4.11 -30.89
N ARG A 86 5.73 -5.38 -30.76
CA ARG A 86 6.67 -6.51 -30.75
C ARG A 86 7.48 -6.60 -32.04
N GLU A 87 6.85 -6.36 -33.20
CA GLU A 87 7.57 -6.37 -34.48
C GLU A 87 8.61 -5.24 -34.56
N ARG A 88 8.30 -4.06 -34.00
CA ARG A 88 9.25 -2.96 -33.86
C ARG A 88 10.44 -3.34 -32.98
N GLU A 89 10.19 -3.89 -31.80
CA GLU A 89 11.26 -4.35 -30.90
C GLU A 89 12.14 -5.43 -31.56
N LEU A 90 11.53 -6.38 -32.28
CA LEU A 90 12.27 -7.41 -33.02
C LEU A 90 13.06 -6.85 -34.20
N ALA A 91 12.59 -5.77 -34.83
CA ALA A 91 13.34 -5.08 -35.88
C ALA A 91 14.56 -4.35 -35.31
N GLU A 92 14.40 -3.66 -34.18
CA GLU A 92 15.49 -2.99 -33.47
C GLU A 92 16.54 -4.00 -32.99
N ALA A 93 16.11 -5.12 -32.40
CA ALA A 93 17.01 -6.19 -31.99
C ALA A 93 17.80 -6.75 -33.20
N ARG A 94 17.13 -6.99 -34.33
CA ARG A 94 17.81 -7.44 -35.57
C ARG A 94 18.82 -6.41 -36.08
N ALA A 95 18.47 -5.12 -36.04
CA ALA A 95 19.37 -4.05 -36.44
C ALA A 95 20.59 -3.95 -35.53
N PHE A 96 20.38 -4.07 -34.21
CA PHE A 96 21.45 -4.09 -33.22
C PHE A 96 22.43 -5.25 -33.47
N TRP A 97 21.92 -6.47 -33.66
CA TRP A 97 22.75 -7.64 -33.93
C TRP A 97 23.49 -7.53 -35.27
N ALA A 98 22.84 -7.04 -36.32
CA ALA A 98 23.48 -6.81 -37.60
C ALA A 98 24.62 -5.77 -37.51
N ALA A 99 24.45 -4.71 -36.71
CA ALA A 99 25.50 -3.73 -36.46
C ALA A 99 26.67 -4.33 -35.69
N GLN A 100 26.41 -5.18 -34.70
CA GLN A 100 27.44 -5.88 -33.95
C GLN A 100 28.22 -6.87 -34.84
N GLU A 101 27.54 -7.63 -35.70
CA GLU A 101 28.19 -8.54 -36.66
C GLU A 101 29.05 -7.77 -37.68
N ALA A 102 28.61 -6.59 -38.13
CA ALA A 102 29.41 -5.71 -38.99
C ALA A 102 30.66 -5.18 -38.27
N LEU A 103 30.53 -4.81 -36.99
CA LEU A 103 31.65 -4.40 -36.14
C LEU A 103 32.65 -5.55 -35.93
N ASP A 104 32.18 -6.76 -35.63
CA ASP A 104 33.02 -7.95 -35.46
C ASP A 104 33.76 -8.32 -36.76
N LEU A 105 33.10 -8.23 -37.92
CA LEU A 105 33.73 -8.46 -39.24
C LEU A 105 34.75 -7.37 -39.59
N SER A 106 34.49 -6.11 -39.22
CA SER A 106 35.43 -5.00 -39.41
C SER A 106 36.64 -5.08 -38.47
N GLY A 107 36.42 -5.48 -37.21
CA GLY A 107 37.48 -5.67 -36.21
C GLY A 107 38.36 -6.89 -36.46
N ALA A 108 37.85 -7.89 -37.18
CA ALA A 108 38.65 -9.03 -37.66
C ALA A 108 39.65 -8.66 -38.76
N ALA A 109 39.43 -7.55 -39.50
CA ALA A 109 40.37 -7.04 -40.50
C ALA A 109 41.48 -6.15 -39.87
N ASP A 110 41.20 -5.52 -38.72
CA ASP A 110 42.12 -4.64 -37.98
C ASP A 110 42.63 -5.26 -36.68
N ALA A 111 42.54 -6.58 -36.50
CA ALA A 111 43.18 -7.25 -35.37
C ALA A 111 44.71 -7.09 -35.49
N PRO A 112 45.41 -6.32 -34.62
CA PRO A 112 46.86 -6.32 -34.63
C PRO A 112 47.28 -7.73 -34.25
N SER A 113 47.99 -8.40 -35.17
CA SER A 113 48.63 -9.69 -34.91
C SER A 113 49.54 -9.57 -33.69
N LEU A 114 49.01 -9.92 -32.50
CA LEU A 114 49.73 -9.98 -31.23
C LEU A 114 50.66 -11.21 -31.17
N LEU A 115 51.35 -11.51 -32.27
CA LEU A 115 52.29 -12.62 -32.36
C LEU A 115 53.39 -12.38 -33.42
N SER A 116 53.87 -11.14 -33.59
CA SER A 116 55.03 -10.89 -34.42
C SER A 116 55.86 -9.69 -33.90
N GLY A 117 56.87 -9.99 -33.08
CA GLY A 117 58.11 -9.19 -33.05
C GLY A 117 58.32 -8.22 -31.87
N LEU A 118 58.78 -8.77 -30.73
CA LEU A 118 59.83 -8.12 -29.92
C LEU A 118 61.17 -8.76 -30.34
N PRO A 119 62.38 -8.15 -30.22
CA PRO A 119 62.74 -6.90 -29.53
C PRO A 119 63.77 -5.99 -30.27
N GLY A 120 64.01 -4.78 -29.75
CA GLY A 120 65.19 -3.98 -30.13
C GLY A 120 65.18 -2.54 -29.62
N ALA A 121 66.09 -2.24 -28.69
CA ALA A 121 66.26 -0.97 -27.97
C ALA A 121 66.76 0.21 -28.84
N VAL A 122 66.37 1.45 -28.47
CA VAL A 122 67.20 2.64 -28.11
C VAL A 122 66.21 3.81 -27.92
N ASP A 123 66.04 4.32 -26.70
CA ASP A 123 66.78 5.41 -26.05
C ASP A 123 66.38 6.82 -26.50
N ASP A 124 65.91 7.55 -25.48
CA ASP A 124 66.00 8.99 -25.21
C ASP A 124 64.95 10.03 -25.70
N VAL A 125 64.69 10.93 -24.74
CA VAL A 125 64.19 12.31 -24.76
C VAL A 125 62.70 12.61 -24.47
N SER A 126 62.53 13.18 -23.28
CA SER A 126 61.41 13.84 -22.62
C SER A 126 60.64 14.94 -23.40
N ALA A 127 59.31 14.79 -23.47
CA ALA A 127 58.18 15.72 -23.17
C ALA A 127 58.10 17.16 -23.78
N PRO A 128 56.95 17.88 -23.70
CA PRO A 128 55.54 17.51 -23.97
C PRO A 128 54.76 18.64 -24.72
N GLU A 129 53.78 18.35 -25.59
CA GLU A 129 52.74 19.34 -25.95
C GLU A 129 51.36 18.70 -26.18
N SER A 130 50.37 19.21 -25.45
CA SER A 130 48.95 18.90 -25.53
C SER A 130 48.32 19.67 -26.71
N PRO A 131 47.59 19.02 -27.64
CA PRO A 131 47.05 19.74 -28.79
C PRO A 131 45.51 19.78 -28.78
N TYR A 132 44.88 20.41 -27.79
CA TYR A 132 43.47 20.86 -27.94
C TYR A 132 43.19 22.08 -27.06
N GLY A 133 43.71 23.22 -27.47
CA GLY A 133 43.18 24.52 -27.10
C GLY A 133 42.93 25.31 -28.37
N ASP A 134 41.68 25.30 -28.87
CA ASP A 134 41.05 26.44 -29.56
C ASP A 134 39.59 26.08 -29.92
N LEU A 135 38.61 26.70 -29.28
CA LEU A 135 37.22 26.71 -29.75
C LEU A 135 36.79 28.17 -29.91
N PRO A 136 36.40 28.63 -31.12
CA PRO A 136 35.91 29.98 -31.29
C PRO A 136 34.51 30.13 -30.68
N GLN A 137 34.36 31.14 -29.83
CA GLN A 137 33.09 31.62 -29.28
C GLN A 137 32.15 32.06 -30.42
N GLY A 138 31.11 31.27 -30.68
CA GLY A 138 30.00 31.60 -31.59
C GLY A 138 28.73 32.03 -30.82
N PRO A 139 27.82 32.81 -31.43
CA PRO A 139 26.79 33.56 -30.71
C PRO A 139 25.63 32.66 -30.24
N PHE A 140 25.31 32.75 -28.95
CA PHE A 140 24.11 32.14 -28.38
C PHE A 140 22.84 32.72 -29.03
N PRO A 141 21.89 31.90 -29.54
CA PRO A 141 20.59 32.41 -29.92
C PRO A 141 19.80 32.77 -28.66
N TYR A 142 19.45 34.05 -28.58
CA TYR A 142 18.61 34.68 -27.56
C TYR A 142 17.21 34.04 -27.55
N LEU A 143 16.87 33.27 -26.52
CA LEU A 143 15.48 32.91 -26.23
C LEU A 143 14.90 33.94 -25.25
N PRO A 144 13.75 34.56 -25.55
CA PRO A 144 13.17 35.60 -24.72
C PRO A 144 12.66 35.00 -23.39
N ARG A 145 13.12 35.60 -22.30
CA ARG A 145 12.55 35.47 -20.95
C ARG A 145 11.09 35.90 -20.99
N GLN A 146 10.14 34.97 -20.94
CA GLN A 146 8.78 35.31 -20.52
C GLN A 146 8.76 35.43 -18.99
N ALA A 147 8.52 36.66 -18.57
CA ALA A 147 8.31 37.08 -17.21
C ALA A 147 7.02 36.48 -16.63
N ASP A 148 7.01 36.36 -15.31
CA ASP A 148 5.87 36.09 -14.45
C ASP A 148 4.60 36.80 -14.93
N ALA A 149 3.60 36.00 -15.31
CA ALA A 149 2.22 36.44 -15.32
C ALA A 149 1.61 36.06 -13.96
N ALA A 150 1.39 37.08 -13.15
CA ALA A 150 0.79 36.99 -11.84
C ALA A 150 -0.61 36.34 -11.85
N ALA A 151 -0.80 35.47 -10.87
CA ALA A 151 -2.03 35.09 -10.16
C ALA A 151 -3.39 35.40 -10.81
N ALA A 152 -4.07 34.34 -11.23
CA ALA A 152 -5.52 34.24 -11.13
C ALA A 152 -5.82 32.89 -10.45
N ASP A 153 -6.31 32.94 -9.21
CA ASP A 153 -6.91 31.80 -8.50
C ASP A 153 -8.20 31.41 -9.22
N GLU A 154 -8.09 30.53 -10.21
CA GLU A 154 -9.20 29.73 -10.70
C GLU A 154 -9.02 28.33 -10.10
N ALA A 155 -10.02 27.88 -9.33
CA ALA A 155 -10.00 26.58 -8.67
C ALA A 155 -9.60 25.48 -9.68
N GLU A 156 -8.42 24.90 -9.46
CA GLU A 156 -7.76 23.99 -10.38
C GLU A 156 -8.67 22.80 -10.71
N SER A 157 -8.96 22.59 -11.99
CA SER A 157 -9.78 21.46 -12.44
C SER A 157 -9.12 20.13 -12.02
N PRO A 158 -9.89 19.13 -11.52
CA PRO A 158 -9.35 17.86 -11.06
C PRO A 158 -8.58 17.09 -12.15
N GLU A 159 -8.91 17.34 -13.42
CA GLU A 159 -8.24 16.76 -14.58
C GLU A 159 -6.85 17.38 -14.82
N LEU A 160 -6.69 18.68 -14.54
CA LEU A 160 -5.42 19.40 -14.64
C LEU A 160 -4.49 19.03 -13.47
N ALA A 161 -5.08 18.85 -12.27
CA ALA A 161 -4.40 18.29 -11.11
C ALA A 161 -3.95 16.83 -11.34
N ALA A 162 -4.72 16.04 -12.09
CA ALA A 162 -4.36 14.67 -12.48
C ALA A 162 -3.26 14.65 -13.55
N ALA A 163 -3.30 15.55 -14.54
CA ALA A 163 -2.29 15.65 -15.59
C ALA A 163 -0.91 16.11 -15.08
N ARG A 164 -0.87 16.85 -13.96
CA ARG A 164 0.38 17.20 -13.26
C ARG A 164 0.97 16.06 -12.44
N ARG A 165 0.23 14.95 -12.25
CA ARG A 165 0.79 13.75 -11.62
C ARG A 165 1.78 13.14 -12.59
N ARG A 166 3.06 13.22 -12.24
CA ARG A 166 4.15 12.70 -13.07
C ARG A 166 3.98 11.20 -13.25
N HIS A 167 4.16 10.73 -14.48
CA HIS A 167 4.13 9.30 -14.79
C HIS A 167 5.35 8.61 -14.17
N PRO A 168 5.23 7.37 -13.64
CA PRO A 168 6.32 6.65 -12.98
C PRO A 168 7.59 6.44 -13.82
N SER A 169 7.50 6.57 -15.14
CA SER A 169 8.63 6.43 -16.07
C SER A 169 9.35 7.76 -16.38
N HIS A 170 8.96 8.86 -15.75
CA HIS A 170 9.65 10.14 -15.93
C HIS A 170 11.00 10.12 -15.19
N PRO A 171 12.10 10.64 -15.76
CA PRO A 171 13.43 10.58 -15.13
C PRO A 171 13.50 11.30 -13.78
N ASP A 172 12.69 12.35 -13.60
CA ASP A 172 12.55 13.07 -12.32
C ASP A 172 11.47 12.48 -11.39
N PHE A 173 10.88 11.33 -11.73
CA PHE A 173 9.97 10.62 -10.85
C PHE A 173 10.77 9.93 -9.75
N SER A 174 10.81 10.53 -8.57
CA SER A 174 11.29 9.86 -7.37
C SER A 174 10.11 9.18 -6.67
N PRO A 175 10.13 7.84 -6.50
CA PRO A 175 9.10 7.15 -5.73
C PRO A 175 8.99 7.69 -4.29
N ALA A 176 10.03 8.29 -3.72
CA ALA A 176 9.98 8.91 -2.40
C ALA A 176 8.98 10.09 -2.32
N ASP A 177 8.77 10.83 -3.41
CA ASP A 177 7.90 12.02 -3.44
C ASP A 177 6.41 11.69 -3.66
N HIS A 178 6.13 10.46 -4.14
CA HIS A 178 4.78 10.03 -4.55
C HIS A 178 4.37 8.66 -4.01
N SER A 179 5.22 7.98 -3.25
CA SER A 179 4.90 6.72 -2.62
C SER A 179 4.29 6.97 -1.24
N PRO A 180 3.16 6.32 -0.91
CA PRO A 180 2.75 6.18 0.49
C PRO A 180 3.73 5.30 1.30
N ALA A 181 4.78 4.75 0.66
CA ALA A 181 5.94 4.16 1.32
C ALA A 181 7.03 5.18 1.72
N GLY A 182 6.83 6.46 1.39
CA GLY A 182 7.47 7.61 2.01
C GLY A 182 6.51 8.26 3.00
N ALA A 183 5.78 7.45 3.77
CA ALA A 183 5.15 7.91 4.99
C ALA A 183 6.24 8.69 5.76
N PRO A 184 6.05 9.97 6.11
CA PRO A 184 7.04 10.70 6.88
C PRO A 184 7.39 9.83 8.09
N VAL A 185 8.61 9.90 8.62
CA VAL A 185 9.02 9.20 9.84
C VAL A 185 7.93 9.22 10.94
N GLY A 186 7.10 10.29 10.96
CA GLY A 186 5.90 10.43 11.77
C GLY A 186 4.76 9.39 11.60
N ASP A 187 4.54 8.75 10.44
CA ASP A 187 3.49 7.72 10.29
C ASP A 187 3.90 6.40 10.95
N HIS A 188 5.20 6.07 10.91
CA HIS A 188 5.77 4.93 11.63
C HIS A 188 5.73 5.18 13.14
N GLU A 189 6.22 6.35 13.59
CA GLU A 189 6.19 6.74 15.00
C GLU A 189 4.75 6.76 15.54
N ARG A 190 3.81 7.35 14.81
CA ARG A 190 2.39 7.35 15.16
C ARG A 190 1.80 5.95 15.22
N THR A 191 2.18 5.05 14.29
CA THR A 191 1.73 3.66 14.34
C THR A 191 2.27 2.96 15.59
N VAL A 192 3.56 3.16 15.93
CA VAL A 192 4.18 2.58 17.13
C VAL A 192 3.52 3.10 18.40
N GLU A 193 3.33 4.41 18.52
CA GLU A 193 2.61 5.04 19.63
C GLU A 193 1.20 4.45 19.77
N ARG A 194 0.46 4.36 18.67
CA ARG A 194 -0.91 3.84 18.70
C ARG A 194 -0.99 2.37 19.09
N LEU A 195 -0.05 1.55 18.62
CA LEU A 195 0.06 0.14 19.03
C LEU A 195 0.42 0.02 20.52
N SER A 196 1.28 0.92 21.04
CA SER A 196 1.62 0.96 22.46
C SER A 196 0.42 1.35 23.32
N GLU A 197 -0.36 2.36 22.89
CA GLU A 197 -1.59 2.78 23.57
C GLU A 197 -2.62 1.65 23.62
N LEU A 198 -2.83 0.94 22.50
CA LEU A 198 -3.73 -0.21 22.44
C LEU A 198 -3.31 -1.33 23.40
N ALA A 199 -2.00 -1.59 23.48
CA ALA A 199 -1.44 -2.62 24.36
C ALA A 199 -1.55 -2.23 25.85
N GLU A 200 -1.22 -0.99 26.19
CA GLU A 200 -1.30 -0.50 27.57
C GLU A 200 -2.75 -0.43 28.06
N ALA A 201 -3.67 0.03 27.21
CA ALA A 201 -5.09 0.08 27.52
C ALA A 201 -5.78 -1.30 27.51
N GLY A 202 -5.13 -2.33 26.96
CA GLY A 202 -5.68 -3.67 26.84
C GLY A 202 -6.98 -3.69 26.06
N VAL A 203 -7.07 -2.89 24.99
CA VAL A 203 -8.30 -2.75 24.21
C VAL A 203 -8.61 -4.10 23.53
N PRO A 204 -9.83 -4.65 23.71
CA PRO A 204 -10.18 -5.92 23.10
C PRO A 204 -10.38 -5.78 21.60
N LEU A 205 -9.95 -6.79 20.88
CA LEU A 205 -10.20 -6.97 19.47
C LEU A 205 -11.69 -7.27 19.25
N ALA A 206 -12.28 -6.62 18.26
CA ALA A 206 -13.70 -6.69 17.93
C ALA A 206 -13.95 -7.41 16.60
N ASP A 207 -13.06 -7.27 15.61
CA ASP A 207 -13.17 -7.91 14.30
C ASP A 207 -11.79 -8.18 13.69
N VAL A 208 -11.68 -9.25 12.90
CA VAL A 208 -10.50 -9.58 12.10
C VAL A 208 -10.95 -10.03 10.73
N ARG A 209 -10.43 -9.36 9.70
CA ARG A 209 -10.72 -9.63 8.29
C ARG A 209 -9.42 -9.97 7.57
N PRO A 210 -9.11 -11.27 7.44
CA PRO A 210 -7.95 -11.71 6.68
C PRO A 210 -8.13 -11.38 5.19
N GLY A 211 -7.09 -10.84 4.57
CA GLY A 211 -7.07 -10.53 3.15
C GLY A 211 -7.02 -11.79 2.28
N PRO A 212 -7.52 -11.72 1.03
CA PRO A 212 -7.28 -12.77 0.06
C PRO A 212 -5.76 -12.93 -0.13
N LEU A 213 -5.28 -14.16 -0.07
CA LEU A 213 -3.86 -14.52 -0.25
C LEU A 213 -2.88 -13.84 0.75
N GLY A 214 -3.35 -13.37 1.91
CA GLY A 214 -2.49 -12.75 2.93
C GLY A 214 -1.98 -11.35 2.55
N THR A 215 -2.62 -10.69 1.59
CA THR A 215 -2.20 -9.37 1.08
C THR A 215 -2.46 -8.24 2.06
N LEU A 216 -3.65 -8.16 2.65
CA LEU A 216 -4.02 -7.11 3.60
C LEU A 216 -4.97 -7.69 4.65
N ASP A 217 -4.51 -7.79 5.88
CA ASP A 217 -5.35 -8.17 7.01
C ASP A 217 -5.79 -6.90 7.76
N VAL A 218 -7.06 -6.84 8.15
CA VAL A 218 -7.64 -5.70 8.88
C VAL A 218 -8.14 -6.16 10.24
N TYR A 219 -7.66 -5.52 11.28
CA TYR A 219 -7.98 -5.77 12.68
C TYR A 219 -8.71 -4.57 13.24
N VAL A 220 -9.88 -4.76 13.84
CA VAL A 220 -10.68 -3.68 14.43
C VAL A 220 -10.74 -3.90 15.93
N PHE A 221 -10.36 -2.89 16.69
CA PHE A 221 -10.42 -2.86 18.14
C PHE A 221 -11.73 -2.24 18.62
N ALA A 222 -12.13 -2.55 19.86
CA ALA A 222 -13.40 -2.08 20.43
C ALA A 222 -13.47 -0.56 20.63
N ASP A 223 -12.34 0.13 20.66
CA ASP A 223 -12.26 1.60 20.70
C ASP A 223 -12.44 2.26 19.32
N GLY A 224 -12.62 1.45 18.27
CA GLY A 224 -12.74 1.89 16.88
C GLY A 224 -11.42 1.88 16.10
N THR A 225 -10.28 1.67 16.77
CA THR A 225 -8.98 1.64 16.09
C THR A 225 -8.93 0.51 15.09
N THR A 226 -8.43 0.81 13.90
CA THR A 226 -8.15 -0.14 12.83
C THR A 226 -6.65 -0.32 12.67
N VAL A 227 -6.23 -1.58 12.57
CA VAL A 227 -4.84 -1.97 12.30
C VAL A 227 -4.82 -2.77 11.00
N CYS A 228 -4.16 -2.21 9.99
CA CYS A 228 -3.98 -2.81 8.68
C CYS A 228 -2.59 -3.42 8.58
N MET A 229 -2.49 -4.66 8.10
CA MET A 229 -1.24 -5.42 8.03
C MET A 229 -0.97 -6.00 6.64
N THR A 230 0.26 -5.85 6.13
CA THR A 230 0.65 -6.35 4.81
C THR A 230 2.11 -6.81 4.77
N PRO A 231 2.41 -8.00 4.21
CA PRO A 231 1.54 -9.16 4.12
C PRO A 231 1.30 -9.73 5.53
N GLY A 232 0.09 -10.22 5.79
CA GLY A 232 -0.27 -10.80 7.08
C GLY A 232 -0.18 -12.33 7.07
N HIS A 233 0.12 -12.93 8.23
CA HIS A 233 0.13 -14.37 8.36
C HIS A 233 -1.30 -14.91 8.48
N ARG A 234 -1.80 -15.48 7.38
CA ARG A 234 -3.18 -15.97 7.26
C ARG A 234 -3.64 -16.91 8.39
N GLU A 235 -2.82 -17.90 8.78
CA GLU A 235 -3.19 -18.88 9.81
C GLU A 235 -3.46 -18.21 11.17
N THR A 236 -2.64 -17.22 11.53
CA THR A 236 -2.79 -16.51 12.81
C THR A 236 -3.94 -15.51 12.76
N ALA A 237 -4.20 -14.87 11.62
CA ALA A 237 -5.38 -14.06 11.39
C ALA A 237 -6.68 -14.88 11.46
N GLU A 238 -6.70 -16.08 10.86
CA GLU A 238 -7.83 -17.00 10.92
C GLU A 238 -8.07 -17.54 12.33
N SER A 239 -7.00 -17.82 13.08
CA SER A 239 -7.06 -18.23 14.49
C SER A 239 -7.67 -17.13 15.38
N LEU A 240 -7.23 -15.88 15.22
CA LEU A 240 -7.81 -14.74 15.94
C LEU A 240 -9.28 -14.49 15.57
N ALA A 241 -9.61 -14.59 14.27
CA ALA A 241 -10.99 -14.51 13.82
C ALA A 241 -11.86 -15.65 14.38
N HIS A 242 -11.29 -16.85 14.55
CA HIS A 242 -11.98 -17.97 15.19
C HIS A 242 -12.22 -17.72 16.69
N ALA A 243 -11.22 -17.23 17.41
CA ALA A 243 -11.33 -16.87 18.82
C ALA A 243 -12.44 -15.81 19.05
N LEU A 244 -12.55 -14.82 18.18
CA LEU A 244 -13.65 -13.85 18.24
C LEU A 244 -15.03 -14.50 18.04
N ARG A 245 -15.14 -15.43 17.08
CA ARG A 245 -16.40 -16.16 16.83
C ARG A 245 -16.80 -17.07 18.00
N THR A 246 -15.84 -17.60 18.75
CA THR A 246 -16.11 -18.41 19.96
C THR A 246 -16.40 -17.55 21.20
N GLY A 247 -16.35 -16.21 21.07
CA GLY A 247 -16.67 -15.26 22.13
C GLY A 247 -15.49 -14.89 23.02
N GLU A 248 -14.26 -15.21 22.61
CA GLU A 248 -13.06 -14.66 23.24
C GLU A 248 -12.89 -13.18 22.86
N ALA A 249 -12.16 -12.45 23.70
CA ALA A 249 -11.81 -11.06 23.46
C ALA A 249 -10.28 -10.90 23.48
N PRO A 250 -9.59 -11.25 22.37
CA PRO A 250 -8.15 -11.12 22.28
C PRO A 250 -7.71 -9.67 22.52
N VAL A 251 -6.60 -9.46 23.22
CA VAL A 251 -6.04 -8.12 23.47
C VAL A 251 -4.63 -8.06 22.92
N LEU A 252 -4.22 -6.90 22.40
CA LEU A 252 -2.82 -6.68 22.04
C LEU A 252 -2.01 -6.58 23.34
N LEU A 253 -0.98 -7.40 23.48
CA LEU A 253 -0.06 -7.37 24.62
C LEU A 253 1.19 -6.54 24.35
N GLY A 254 1.48 -6.31 23.07
CA GLY A 254 2.62 -5.52 22.63
C GLY A 254 3.01 -5.82 21.19
N GLY A 255 3.82 -4.93 20.64
CA GLY A 255 4.43 -5.10 19.32
C GLY A 255 5.90 -4.73 19.35
N SER A 256 6.70 -5.38 18.53
CA SER A 256 8.06 -4.95 18.22
C SER A 256 8.22 -4.77 16.72
N GLY A 257 9.02 -3.78 16.33
CA GLY A 257 9.32 -3.50 14.92
C GLY A 257 10.82 -3.45 14.66
N VAL A 258 11.28 -4.05 13.56
CA VAL A 258 12.68 -3.96 13.09
C VAL A 258 12.68 -3.76 11.58
N ALA A 259 13.31 -2.68 11.12
CA ALA A 259 13.46 -2.37 9.68
C ALA A 259 12.12 -2.39 8.89
N GLY A 260 11.03 -1.95 9.54
CA GLY A 260 9.69 -1.88 8.94
C GLY A 260 8.81 -3.11 9.19
N ALA A 261 9.40 -4.29 9.44
CA ALA A 261 8.65 -5.49 9.82
C ALA A 261 8.21 -5.42 11.28
N TYR A 262 7.05 -6.02 11.59
CA TYR A 262 6.42 -6.02 12.90
C TYR A 262 6.11 -7.44 13.38
N ALA A 263 6.27 -7.65 14.68
CA ALA A 263 5.76 -8.80 15.42
C ALA A 263 4.78 -8.30 16.49
N LEU A 264 3.50 -8.63 16.35
CA LEU A 264 2.46 -8.32 17.33
C LEU A 264 2.09 -9.55 18.15
N THR A 265 1.90 -9.37 19.45
CA THR A 265 1.49 -10.45 20.36
C THR A 265 0.08 -10.20 20.85
N PHE A 266 -0.84 -11.11 20.55
CA PHE A 266 -2.21 -11.08 21.05
C PHE A 266 -2.39 -12.11 22.17
N GLY A 267 -2.93 -11.69 23.30
CA GLY A 267 -3.34 -12.57 24.38
C GLY A 267 -4.75 -13.09 24.12
N CYS A 268 -4.91 -14.41 24.05
CA CYS A 268 -6.20 -15.10 23.94
C CYS A 268 -6.42 -15.98 25.19
N ALA A 269 -7.62 -16.52 25.39
CA ALA A 269 -7.88 -17.41 26.53
C ALA A 269 -7.08 -18.73 26.42
N THR A 270 -6.78 -19.15 25.19
CA THR A 270 -6.04 -20.37 24.86
C THR A 270 -4.52 -20.20 24.84
N GLY A 271 -4.01 -18.97 24.97
CA GLY A 271 -2.59 -18.67 24.94
C GLY A 271 -2.28 -17.41 24.12
N ASN A 272 -1.01 -17.24 23.74
CA ASN A 272 -0.57 -16.09 22.96
C ASN A 272 -0.52 -16.44 21.47
N VAL A 273 -1.02 -15.53 20.63
CA VAL A 273 -0.93 -15.60 19.17
C VAL A 273 0.06 -14.53 18.70
N TYR A 274 1.02 -14.94 17.89
CA TYR A 274 2.06 -14.05 17.35
C TYR A 274 1.78 -13.79 15.87
N VAL A 275 1.60 -12.52 15.51
CA VAL A 275 1.34 -12.09 14.13
C VAL A 275 2.57 -11.38 13.59
N LEU A 276 3.05 -11.83 12.44
CA LEU A 276 4.15 -11.21 11.71
C LEU A 276 3.57 -10.43 10.52
N ALA A 277 4.08 -9.23 10.28
CA ALA A 277 3.69 -8.40 9.15
C ALA A 277 4.87 -7.55 8.66
N ASP A 278 5.04 -7.38 7.34
CA ASP A 278 6.11 -6.52 6.82
C ASP A 278 5.79 -5.02 6.98
N ARG A 279 4.51 -4.68 7.11
CA ARG A 279 4.00 -3.34 7.36
C ARG A 279 2.76 -3.37 8.22
N VAL A 280 2.68 -2.40 9.10
CA VAL A 280 1.52 -2.14 9.95
C VAL A 280 1.16 -0.67 9.84
N ILE A 281 -0.13 -0.37 9.73
CA ILE A 281 -0.67 0.98 9.83
C ILE A 281 -1.78 0.94 10.85
N ALA A 282 -1.70 1.78 11.88
CA ALA A 282 -2.73 1.93 12.89
C ALA A 282 -3.42 3.29 12.76
N SER A 283 -4.75 3.29 12.68
CA SER A 283 -5.56 4.50 12.50
C SER A 283 -6.84 4.41 13.31
N LEU A 284 -7.28 5.54 13.88
CA LEU A 284 -8.53 5.67 14.63
C LEU A 284 -9.59 6.36 13.75
#